data_AF-A0A7W1SGT9-F1
#
_entry.id   AF-A0A7W1SGT9-F1
#
_cell.length_a   1.000
_cell.length_b   1.000
_cell.length_c   1.000
_cell.angle_alpha   90.00
_cell.angle_beta   90.00
_cell.angle_gamma   90.00
#
_symmetry.space_group_name_H-M   'P 1'
#
loop_
_entity.id
_entity.type
_entity.pdbx_description
1 polymer ?
#
loop_
_entity_poly.entity_id
_entity_poly.type
_entity_poly.pdbx_seq_one_letter_code
_entity_poly.pdbx_strand_id
1 'polypeptide(L)'
;MSKLRVNDMAGEFGIDADEVLSLLRQMEVPARSQSSALTDDQVARLRARWEREKRVRAEKAAAPPASASAARRRKAAPKKAETEVPPV
;
A
#
# COMPACT_ATOMS: atom_id res chain seq x y z
N MET A 1 10.08 28.71 -3.57
CA MET A 1 9.53 27.35 -3.69
C MET A 1 8.12 27.36 -3.13
N SER A 2 7.11 27.17 -3.99
CA SER A 2 5.72 27.07 -3.54
C SER A 2 5.56 25.82 -2.69
N LYS A 3 5.02 25.96 -1.48
CA LYS A 3 4.73 24.82 -0.60
C LYS A 3 3.55 24.05 -1.18
N LEU A 4 3.80 22.79 -1.54
CA LEU A 4 2.77 21.85 -2.00
C LEU A 4 1.72 21.69 -0.90
N ARG A 5 0.45 21.84 -1.24
CA ARG A 5 -0.66 21.69 -0.29
C ARG A 5 -1.36 20.36 -0.48
N VAL A 6 -2.16 19.99 0.51
CA VAL A 6 -3.02 18.80 0.44
C VAL A 6 -3.93 18.85 -0.80
N ASN A 7 -4.48 20.02 -1.12
CA ASN A 7 -5.32 20.21 -2.31
C ASN A 7 -4.56 19.96 -3.63
N ASP A 8 -3.30 20.40 -3.73
CA ASP A 8 -2.46 20.10 -4.91
C ASP A 8 -2.20 18.60 -5.05
N MET A 9 -2.01 17.89 -3.93
CA MET A 9 -1.84 16.42 -3.92
C MET A 9 -3.10 15.67 -4.33
N ALA A 10 -4.27 16.19 -3.94
CA ALA A 10 -5.55 15.65 -4.38
C ALA A 10 -5.66 15.66 -5.92
N GLY A 11 -5.28 16.79 -6.54
CA GLY A 11 -5.22 16.93 -7.99
C GLY A 11 -4.24 15.96 -8.67
N GLU A 12 -3.03 15.82 -8.12
CA GLU A 12 -2.02 14.87 -8.64
C GLU A 12 -2.48 13.41 -8.56
N PHE A 13 -3.21 13.05 -7.52
CA PHE A 13 -3.66 11.68 -7.30
C PHE A 13 -4.98 11.35 -7.99
N GLY A 14 -5.76 12.37 -8.38
CA GLY A 14 -7.10 12.21 -8.93
C GLY A 14 -8.11 11.71 -7.89
N ILE A 15 -7.91 12.07 -6.62
CA ILE A 15 -8.83 11.76 -5.51
C ILE A 15 -9.22 13.03 -4.76
N ASP A 16 -10.24 12.93 -3.92
CA ASP A 16 -10.69 14.04 -3.07
C ASP A 16 -9.64 14.43 -2.03
N ALA A 17 -9.61 15.72 -1.68
CA ALA A 17 -8.70 16.22 -0.65
C ALA A 17 -9.00 15.63 0.74
N ASP A 18 -10.23 15.19 0.99
CA ASP A 18 -10.62 14.50 2.22
C ASP A 18 -10.00 13.10 2.32
N GLU A 19 -9.96 12.36 1.20
CA GLU A 19 -9.24 11.09 1.12
C GLU A 19 -7.75 11.29 1.38
N VAL A 20 -7.13 12.33 0.80
CA VAL A 20 -5.72 12.66 1.09
C VAL A 20 -5.50 12.97 2.58
N LEU A 21 -6.41 13.71 3.22
CA LEU A 21 -6.39 13.98 4.67
C LEU A 21 -6.49 12.69 5.48
N SER A 22 -7.36 11.76 5.08
CA SER A 22 -7.48 10.44 5.69
C SER A 22 -6.18 9.64 5.57
N LEU A 23 -5.56 9.65 4.39
CA LEU A 23 -4.26 9.01 4.18
C LEU A 23 -3.16 9.62 5.05
N LEU A 24 -3.10 10.94 5.17
CA LEU A 24 -2.15 11.60 6.05
C LEU A 24 -2.37 11.21 7.52
N ARG A 25 -3.64 11.14 7.95
CA ARG A 25 -3.99 10.79 9.34
C ARG A 25 -3.60 9.37 9.71
N GLN A 26 -3.77 8.41 8.80
CA GLN A 26 -3.35 7.02 9.01
C GLN A 26 -1.82 6.87 9.10
N MET A 27 -1.05 7.78 8.52
CA MET A 27 0.41 7.84 8.64
C MET A 27 0.87 8.69 9.83
N GLU A 28 -0.07 9.16 10.67
CA GLU A 28 0.19 10.06 11.79
C GLU A 28 0.83 11.40 11.36
N VAL A 29 0.60 11.82 10.12
CA VAL A 29 1.08 13.10 9.59
C VAL A 29 0.07 14.21 9.95
N PRO A 30 0.48 15.24 10.70
CA PRO A 30 -0.43 16.30 11.13
C PRO A 30 -0.79 17.23 9.96
N ALA A 31 -2.02 17.11 9.46
CA ALA A 31 -2.64 18.04 8.52
C ALA A 31 -4.03 18.43 9.05
N ARG A 32 -4.29 19.75 9.19
CA ARG A 32 -5.55 20.25 9.77
C ARG A 32 -6.65 20.40 8.72
N SER A 33 -6.28 20.72 7.48
CA SER A 33 -7.22 21.06 6.41
C SER A 33 -6.57 20.93 5.02
N GLN A 34 -7.40 20.98 3.98
CA GLN A 34 -7.01 20.85 2.56
C GLN A 34 -6.01 21.93 2.09
N SER A 35 -5.98 23.07 2.80
CA SER A 35 -5.03 24.16 2.59
C SER A 35 -3.75 24.04 3.41
N SER A 36 -3.52 22.92 4.11
CA SER A 36 -2.28 22.71 4.87
C SER A 36 -1.10 22.51 3.91
N ALA A 37 -0.01 23.23 4.17
CA ALA A 37 1.25 23.04 3.47
C ALA A 37 1.92 21.75 3.96
N LEU A 38 2.41 20.94 3.02
CA LEU A 38 3.18 19.74 3.30
C LEU A 38 4.67 20.02 3.15
N THR A 39 5.46 19.40 4.01
CA THR A 39 6.92 19.35 3.85
C THR A 39 7.30 18.31 2.80
N ASP A 40 8.49 18.44 2.22
CA ASP A 40 8.98 17.52 1.20
C ASP A 40 8.98 16.05 1.66
N ASP A 41 9.41 15.79 2.90
CA ASP A 41 9.36 14.46 3.52
C ASP A 41 7.92 13.91 3.61
N GLN A 42 6.95 14.73 4.00
CA GLN A 42 5.55 14.33 4.05
C GLN A 42 4.99 14.02 2.66
N VAL A 43 5.35 14.83 1.65
CA VAL A 43 4.97 14.61 0.25
C VAL A 43 5.56 13.30 -0.28
N ALA A 44 6.85 13.04 -0.02
CA ALA A 44 7.53 11.82 -0.44
C ALA A 44 6.89 10.56 0.18
N ARG A 45 6.57 10.60 1.48
CA ARG A 45 5.88 9.50 2.18
C ARG A 45 4.47 9.28 1.63
N LEU A 46 3.72 10.35 1.41
CA LEU A 46 2.36 10.30 0.87
C LEU A 46 2.34 9.68 -0.54
N ARG A 47 3.23 10.10 -1.43
CA ARG A 47 3.39 9.51 -2.77
C ARG A 47 3.76 8.03 -2.71
N ALA A 48 4.73 7.67 -1.88
CA ALA A 48 5.15 6.28 -1.74
C ALA A 48 4.02 5.36 -1.24
N ARG A 49 3.19 5.86 -0.33
CA ARG A 49 2.00 5.15 0.15
C ARG A 49 0.93 5.06 -0.92
N TRP A 50 0.63 6.17 -1.60
CA TRP A 50 -0.38 6.22 -2.66
C TRP A 50 -0.05 5.30 -3.83
N GLU A 51 1.21 5.23 -4.26
CA GLU A 51 1.63 4.30 -5.33
C GLU A 51 1.41 2.83 -4.95
N ARG A 52 1.62 2.46 -3.67
CA ARG A 52 1.30 1.10 -3.19
C ARG A 52 -0.20 0.84 -3.19
N GLU A 53 -0.98 1.79 -2.70
CA GLU A 53 -2.45 1.72 -2.68
C GLU A 53 -3.03 1.60 -4.08
N LYS A 54 -2.56 2.44 -5.01
CA LYS A 54 -2.90 2.40 -6.42
C LYS A 54 -2.55 1.05 -7.04
N ARG A 55 -1.38 0.46 -6.73
CA ARG A 55 -1.02 -0.88 -7.20
C ARG A 55 -1.96 -1.94 -6.65
N VAL A 56 -2.23 -1.96 -5.35
CA VAL A 56 -3.17 -2.91 -4.73
C VAL A 56 -4.58 -2.77 -5.32
N ARG A 57 -5.02 -1.53 -5.59
CA ARG A 57 -6.31 -1.22 -6.18
C ARG A 57 -6.39 -1.64 -7.65
N ALA A 58 -5.32 -1.40 -8.42
CA ALA A 58 -5.21 -1.87 -9.80
C ALA A 58 -5.15 -3.40 -9.87
N GLU A 59 -4.40 -4.06 -8.98
CA GLU A 59 -4.36 -5.53 -8.88
C GLU A 59 -5.73 -6.10 -8.49
N LYS A 60 -6.46 -5.48 -7.56
CA LYS A 60 -7.85 -5.86 -7.22
C LYS A 60 -8.83 -5.66 -8.38
N ALA A 61 -8.64 -4.62 -9.20
CA ALA A 61 -9.50 -4.33 -10.35
C ALA A 61 -9.18 -5.21 -11.56
N ALA A 62 -7.90 -5.57 -11.76
CA ALA A 62 -7.43 -6.40 -12.85
C ALA A 62 -7.52 -7.90 -12.53
N ALA A 63 -7.56 -8.28 -11.25
CA ALA A 63 -7.85 -9.64 -10.86
C ALA A 63 -9.35 -9.92 -11.04
N PRO A 64 -9.77 -10.86 -11.92
CA PRO A 64 -11.09 -11.49 -11.77
C PRO A 64 -11.18 -12.10 -10.35
N PRO A 65 -12.38 -12.36 -9.79
CA PRO A 65 -12.54 -12.87 -8.42
C PRO A 65 -12.04 -14.31 -8.33
N ALA A 66 -10.73 -14.48 -8.36
CA ALA A 66 -10.02 -15.74 -8.32
C ALA A 66 -9.08 -15.68 -7.13
N SER A 67 -9.65 -16.08 -6.00
CA SER A 67 -8.97 -16.86 -4.99
C SER A 67 -7.96 -16.13 -4.11
N ALA A 68 -8.39 -15.93 -2.88
CA ALA A 68 -7.58 -15.89 -1.67
C ALA A 68 -6.75 -17.20 -1.46
N SER A 69 -5.94 -17.61 -2.44
CA SER A 69 -5.08 -18.81 -2.37
C SER A 69 -3.58 -18.51 -2.42
N ALA A 70 -3.15 -17.25 -2.52
CA ALA A 70 -1.73 -16.92 -2.40
C ALA A 70 -1.22 -16.96 -0.93
N ALA A 71 -2.10 -16.86 0.05
CA ALA A 71 -1.73 -16.89 1.48
C ALA A 71 -1.57 -18.31 2.06
N ARG A 72 -1.94 -19.38 1.33
CA ARG A 72 -1.86 -20.77 1.86
C ARG A 72 -0.57 -21.51 1.49
N ARG A 73 0.33 -20.95 0.66
CA ARG A 73 1.53 -21.68 0.19
C ARG A 73 2.83 -21.46 0.98
N ARG A 74 2.83 -20.74 2.10
CA ARG A 74 4.04 -20.57 2.94
C ARG A 74 3.86 -20.89 4.43
N LYS A 75 2.87 -21.70 4.79
CA LYS A 75 2.74 -22.21 6.19
C LYS A 75 1.91 -23.51 6.24
N ALA A 76 2.32 -24.50 5.46
CA ALA A 76 1.92 -25.89 5.68
C ALA A 76 3.13 -26.78 5.38
N ALA A 77 4.02 -26.91 6.36
CA ALA A 77 4.80 -28.14 6.49
C ALA A 77 3.81 -29.24 6.89
N PRO A 78 3.91 -30.47 6.34
CA PRO A 78 4.59 -31.48 7.13
C PRO A 78 5.38 -32.53 6.33
N LYS A 79 6.37 -33.11 7.02
CA LYS A 79 6.88 -34.49 6.90
C LYS A 79 7.22 -35.02 5.49
N LYS A 80 8.51 -34.99 5.15
CA LYS A 80 9.15 -36.14 4.49
C LYS A 80 9.64 -37.10 5.58
N ALA A 81 8.87 -38.15 5.80
CA ALA A 81 9.36 -39.40 6.37
C ALA A 81 9.03 -40.48 5.32
N GLU A 82 10.05 -40.97 4.63
CA GLU A 82 10.17 -42.31 4.01
C GLU A 82 11.58 -42.35 3.40
N THR A 83 12.54 -43.00 4.08
CA THR A 83 13.04 -44.35 3.77
C THR A 83 13.91 -44.37 2.53
N GLU A 84 15.22 -44.57 2.72
CA GLU A 84 16.10 -45.40 1.87
C GLU A 84 17.56 -45.21 2.34
N VAL A 85 18.11 -46.15 3.12
CA VAL A 85 19.38 -46.85 2.81
C VAL A 85 19.44 -48.13 3.66
N PRO A 86 19.31 -49.31 3.03
CA PRO A 86 20.45 -50.22 2.89
C PRO A 86 20.76 -50.38 1.38
N PRO A 87 21.91 -50.90 0.92
CA PRO A 87 22.90 -51.76 1.59
C PRO A 87 24.40 -51.39 1.33
N VAL A 88 25.33 -51.90 2.14
CA VAL A 88 26.52 -52.74 1.79
C VAL A 88 27.24 -53.18 3.06
#